data_AF-A0A7Y8BJL3-F1
#
_entry.id   AF-A0A7Y8BJL3-F1
#
_cell.length_a   1.000
_cell.length_b   1.000
_cell.length_c   1.000
_cell.angle_alpha   90.00
_cell.angle_beta   90.00
_cell.angle_gamma   90.00
#
_symmetry.space_group_name_H-M   'P 1'
#
loop_
_entity.id
_entity.type
_entity.pdbx_description
1 polymer ?
#
loop_
_entity_poly.entity_id
_entity_poly.type
_entity_poly.pdbx_seq_one_letter_code
_entity_poly.pdbx_strand_id
1 'polypeptide(L)'
;MISKDLELVKEIFALVECGIVNGYDSFCYEIEVGEGYMEAELTVENNGVEVTNAETDFNGAVLYDLVKKLKSSAKERGEDWTSFVISYKRGEKVVTNFKY
;
A
#
# COMPACT_ATOMS: atom_id res chain seq x y z
N MET A 1 -5.06 0.06 14.85
CA MET A 1 -4.12 1.05 14.25
C MET A 1 -3.95 2.26 15.17
N ILE A 2 -2.71 2.62 15.50
CA ILE A 2 -2.38 3.82 16.30
C ILE A 2 -1.92 4.98 15.41
N SER A 3 -1.73 6.18 15.99
CA SER A 3 -1.29 7.37 15.22
C SER A 3 0.01 7.15 14.45
N LYS A 4 0.98 6.41 15.02
CA LYS A 4 2.25 6.09 14.34
C LYS A 4 2.03 5.26 13.07
N ASP A 5 1.15 4.27 13.14
CA ASP A 5 0.82 3.45 11.97
C ASP A 5 0.11 4.27 10.90
N LEU A 6 -0.76 5.19 11.32
CA LEU A 6 -1.46 6.08 10.40
C LEU A 6 -0.48 6.95 9.60
N GLU A 7 0.56 7.49 10.25
CA GLU A 7 1.61 8.24 9.54
C GLU A 7 2.38 7.34 8.55
N LEU A 8 2.69 6.10 8.94
CA LEU A 8 3.30 5.13 8.02
C LEU A 8 2.39 4.82 6.81
N VAL A 9 1.09 4.62 7.03
CA VAL A 9 0.12 4.39 5.95
C VAL A 9 0.02 5.61 5.03
N LYS A 10 0.08 6.84 5.57
CA LYS A 10 0.10 8.06 4.75
C LYS A 10 1.37 8.16 3.90
N GLU A 11 2.53 7.83 4.46
CA GLU A 11 3.80 7.81 3.72
C GLU A 11 3.77 6.76 2.60
N ILE A 12 3.27 5.56 2.89
CA ILE A 12 3.07 4.50 1.90
C ILE A 12 2.11 4.98 0.81
N PHE A 13 0.96 5.52 1.19
CA PHE A 13 -0.03 6.04 0.25
C PHE A 13 0.57 7.10 -0.68
N ALA A 14 1.26 8.11 -0.12
CA ALA A 14 1.86 9.19 -0.90
C ALA A 14 2.93 8.67 -1.87
N LEU A 15 3.73 7.68 -1.44
CA LEU A 15 4.75 7.07 -2.28
C LEU A 15 4.13 6.28 -3.44
N VAL A 16 3.09 5.50 -3.18
CA VAL A 16 2.36 4.75 -4.21
C VAL A 16 1.67 5.71 -5.18
N GLU A 17 0.93 6.69 -4.65
CA GLU A 17 0.20 7.68 -5.44
C GLU A 17 1.13 8.45 -6.39
N CYS A 18 2.26 8.97 -5.87
CA CYS A 18 3.19 9.76 -6.67
C CYS A 18 3.97 8.91 -7.70
N GLY A 19 4.09 7.60 -7.46
CA GLY A 19 4.84 6.71 -8.34
C GLY A 19 4.02 6.09 -9.47
N ILE A 20 2.71 6.29 -9.55
CA ILE A 20 1.90 5.80 -10.68
C ILE A 20 2.22 6.61 -11.95
N VAL A 21 2.83 5.96 -12.95
CA VAL A 21 3.39 6.66 -14.13
C VAL A 21 2.30 7.18 -15.08
N ASN A 22 1.28 6.36 -15.36
CA ASN A 22 0.30 6.65 -16.41
C ASN A 22 -0.96 7.37 -15.89
N GLY A 23 -0.94 7.85 -14.64
CA GLY A 23 -2.11 8.41 -13.96
C GLY A 23 -3.17 7.37 -13.59
N TYR A 24 -4.18 7.78 -12.83
CA TYR A 24 -5.24 6.91 -12.30
C TYR A 24 -6.52 7.69 -11.98
N ASP A 25 -7.68 7.05 -12.06
CA ASP A 25 -8.95 7.48 -11.44
C ASP A 25 -9.18 6.78 -10.11
N SER A 26 -8.81 5.50 -10.04
CA SER A 26 -8.71 4.73 -8.81
C SER A 26 -7.50 3.80 -8.83
N PHE A 27 -7.02 3.39 -7.66
CA PHE A 27 -6.01 2.34 -7.53
C PHE A 27 -6.26 1.47 -6.30
N CYS A 28 -5.74 0.25 -6.37
CA CYS A 28 -5.64 -0.71 -5.29
C CYS A 28 -4.23 -1.25 -5.22
N TYR A 29 -3.58 -1.09 -4.07
CA TYR A 29 -2.25 -1.61 -3.80
C TYR A 29 -2.35 -2.67 -2.71
N GLU A 30 -2.10 -3.93 -3.08
CA GLU A 30 -2.13 -5.08 -2.19
C GLU A 30 -0.70 -5.53 -1.89
N ILE A 31 -0.42 -5.83 -0.62
CA ILE A 31 0.88 -6.26 -0.15
C ILE A 31 0.70 -7.50 0.73
N GLU A 32 1.43 -8.56 0.43
CA GLU A 32 1.58 -9.74 1.28
C GLU A 32 2.97 -9.76 1.92
N VAL A 33 3.02 -10.04 3.22
CA VAL A 33 4.27 -10.07 4.00
C VAL A 33 4.39 -11.42 4.69
N GLY A 34 5.29 -12.25 4.17
CA GLY A 34 5.65 -13.52 4.80
C GLY A 34 7.03 -13.52 5.44
N GLU A 35 7.48 -14.72 5.82
CA GLU A 35 8.82 -14.92 6.39
C GLU A 35 9.88 -14.76 5.29
N GLY A 36 10.58 -13.61 5.31
CA GLY A 36 11.68 -13.33 4.40
C GLY A 36 11.27 -12.77 3.03
N TYR A 37 9.98 -12.60 2.76
CA TYR A 37 9.51 -12.02 1.50
C TYR A 37 8.46 -10.91 1.70
N MET A 38 8.28 -10.12 0.64
CA MET A 38 7.17 -9.19 0.47
C MET A 38 6.78 -9.26 -1.00
N GLU A 39 5.51 -9.55 -1.26
CA GLU A 39 4.92 -9.48 -2.60
C GLU A 39 3.93 -8.32 -2.64
N ALA A 40 3.83 -7.66 -3.78
CA ALA A 40 2.90 -6.57 -3.93
C ALA A 40 2.35 -6.50 -5.36
N GLU A 41 1.09 -6.11 -5.46
CA GLU A 41 0.39 -5.90 -6.72
C GLU A 41 -0.27 -4.52 -6.72
N LEU A 42 -0.09 -3.78 -7.81
CA LEU A 42 -0.75 -2.50 -8.04
C LEU A 42 -1.73 -2.64 -9.20
N THR A 43 -3.01 -2.47 -8.90
CA THR A 43 -4.07 -2.37 -9.89
C THR A 43 -4.52 -0.91 -10.00
N VAL A 44 -4.53 -0.37 -11.21
CA VAL A 44 -4.92 1.01 -11.52
C VAL A 44 -6.05 1.00 -12.53
N GLU A 45 -7.11 1.76 -12.25
CA GLU A 45 -8.11 2.13 -13.23
C GLU A 45 -7.83 3.55 -13.73
N ASN A 46 -7.80 3.77 -15.05
CA ASN A 46 -7.65 5.10 -15.64
C ASN A 46 -8.48 5.20 -16.94
N ASN A 47 -9.38 6.18 -17.03
CA ASN A 47 -10.29 6.38 -18.15
C ASN A 47 -11.11 5.11 -18.50
N GLY A 48 -11.55 4.37 -17.47
CA GLY A 48 -12.33 3.13 -17.62
C GLY A 48 -11.53 1.91 -18.09
N VAL A 49 -10.19 1.98 -18.10
CA VAL A 49 -9.29 0.85 -18.37
C VAL A 49 -8.60 0.44 -17.07
N GLU A 50 -8.70 -0.84 -16.73
CA GLU A 50 -8.01 -1.43 -15.58
C GLU A 50 -6.70 -2.10 -16.01
N VAL A 51 -5.63 -1.87 -15.25
CA VAL A 51 -4.31 -2.46 -15.46
C VAL A 51 -3.78 -3.01 -14.15
N THR A 52 -3.58 -4.31 -14.10
CA THR A 52 -2.84 -5.01 -13.02
C THR A 52 -1.34 -4.95 -13.30
N ASN A 53 -0.53 -4.82 -12.25
CA ASN A 53 0.91 -4.57 -12.33
C ASN A 53 1.21 -3.30 -13.14
N ALA A 54 0.49 -2.22 -12.81
CA ALA A 54 0.68 -0.92 -13.44
C ALA A 54 2.14 -0.43 -13.33
N GLU A 55 2.57 0.36 -14.30
CA GLU A 55 3.91 0.93 -14.34
C GLU A 55 4.14 1.90 -13.16
N THR A 56 5.28 1.76 -12.50
CA THR A 56 5.62 2.52 -11.28
C THR A 56 7.03 3.11 -11.35
N ASP A 57 7.22 4.26 -10.72
CA ASP A 57 8.52 4.95 -10.55
C ASP A 57 8.84 5.22 -9.07
N PHE A 58 8.10 4.62 -8.13
CA PHE A 58 8.42 4.74 -6.72
C PHE A 58 9.59 3.84 -6.33
N ASN A 59 10.34 4.26 -5.31
CA ASN A 59 11.45 3.48 -4.78
C ASN A 59 10.93 2.29 -3.95
N GLY A 60 11.01 1.08 -4.52
CA GLY A 60 10.59 -0.16 -3.86
C GLY A 60 11.31 -0.47 -2.55
N ALA A 61 12.56 -0.02 -2.37
CA ALA A 61 13.29 -0.22 -1.10
C ALA A 61 12.73 0.67 0.01
N VAL A 62 12.37 1.93 -0.28
CA VAL A 62 11.72 2.83 0.68
C VAL A 62 10.35 2.27 1.07
N LEU A 63 9.59 1.78 0.07
CA LEU A 63 8.28 1.17 0.30
C LEU A 63 8.39 -0.06 1.21
N TYR A 64 9.35 -0.95 0.93
CA TYR A 64 9.63 -2.12 1.76
C TYR A 64 9.92 -1.75 3.21
N ASP A 65 10.78 -0.75 3.44
CA ASP A 65 11.13 -0.28 4.79
C ASP A 65 9.92 0.29 5.54
N LEU A 66 9.04 1.03 4.86
CA LEU A 66 7.81 1.56 5.44
C LEU A 66 6.84 0.44 5.85
N VAL A 67 6.64 -0.54 4.98
CA VAL A 67 5.78 -1.71 5.24
C VAL A 67 6.34 -2.53 6.41
N LYS A 68 7.66 -2.74 6.46
CA LYS A 68 8.30 -3.42 7.60
C LYS A 68 8.10 -2.67 8.92
N LYS A 69 8.24 -1.33 8.92
CA LYS A 69 7.97 -0.51 10.11
C LYS A 69 6.51 -0.62 10.55
N LEU A 70 5.57 -0.63 9.61
CA LEU A 70 4.14 -0.81 9.87
C LEU A 70 3.87 -2.18 10.51
N LYS A 71 4.46 -3.24 9.94
CA LYS A 71 4.34 -4.62 10.44
C LYS A 71 4.91 -4.77 11.84
N SER A 72 6.12 -4.24 12.08
CA SER A 72 6.75 -4.26 13.40
C SER A 72 5.93 -3.50 14.45
N SER A 73 5.43 -2.31 14.10
CA SER A 73 4.59 -1.50 14.99
C SER A 73 3.30 -2.24 15.39
N ALA A 74 2.66 -2.94 14.44
CA ALA A 74 1.48 -3.77 14.71
C ALA A 74 1.82 -4.98 15.60
N LYS A 75 2.92 -5.68 15.28
CA LYS A 75 3.38 -6.86 16.02
C LYS A 75 3.72 -6.57 17.48
N GLU A 76 4.29 -5.40 17.77
CA GLU A 76 4.54 -4.93 19.15
C GLU A 76 3.25 -4.87 20.01
N ARG A 77 2.08 -4.80 19.38
CA ARG A 77 0.76 -4.77 20.03
C ARG A 77 -0.01 -6.09 19.91
N GLY A 78 0.61 -7.15 19.39
CA GLY A 78 -0.03 -8.45 19.16
C GLY A 78 -0.87 -8.55 17.89
N GLU A 79 -0.79 -7.57 16.98
CA GLU A 79 -1.46 -7.58 15.68
C GLU A 79 -0.49 -8.09 14.60
N ASP A 80 -0.57 -9.38 14.22
CA ASP A 80 0.38 -9.99 13.27
C ASP A 80 -0.23 -10.22 11.87
N TRP A 81 -0.67 -9.15 11.20
CA TRP A 81 -1.33 -9.20 9.89
C TRP A 81 -0.46 -9.78 8.75
N THR A 82 -0.98 -10.66 7.90
CA THR A 82 -0.25 -11.28 6.77
C THR A 82 -0.34 -10.47 5.47
N SER A 83 -1.42 -9.70 5.29
CA SER A 83 -1.61 -8.86 4.10
C SER A 83 -2.23 -7.51 4.46
N PHE A 84 -1.96 -6.52 3.61
CA PHE A 84 -2.37 -5.14 3.75
C PHE A 84 -2.78 -4.56 2.39
N VAL A 85 -3.92 -3.88 2.34
CA VAL A 85 -4.45 -3.26 1.12
C VAL A 85 -4.68 -1.78 1.35
N ILE A 86 -4.19 -0.93 0.45
CA ILE A 86 -4.58 0.47 0.33
C ILE A 86 -5.36 0.64 -0.96
N SER A 87 -6.55 1.19 -0.89
CA SER A 87 -7.28 1.62 -2.09
C SER A 87 -7.74 3.06 -1.98
N TYR A 88 -7.78 3.70 -3.14
CA TYR A 88 -8.20 5.09 -3.25
C TYR A 88 -8.86 5.34 -4.60
N LYS A 89 -9.92 6.14 -4.56
CA LYS A 89 -10.58 6.70 -5.73
C LYS A 89 -10.58 8.21 -5.59
N ARG A 90 -10.26 8.92 -6.67
CA ARG A 90 -10.13 10.38 -6.65
C ARG A 90 -11.36 11.06 -6.02
N GLY A 91 -11.11 11.85 -4.97
CA GLY A 91 -12.16 12.57 -4.24
C GLY A 91 -12.87 11.76 -3.15
N GLU A 92 -12.53 10.49 -2.97
CA GLU A 92 -13.04 9.64 -1.89
C GLU A 92 -12.03 9.56 -0.73
N LYS A 93 -12.34 8.76 0.30
CA LYS A 93 -11.41 8.52 1.40
C LYS A 93 -10.48 7.37 1.02
N VAL A 94 -9.24 7.44 1.48
CA VAL A 94 -8.32 6.29 1.45
C VAL A 94 -8.91 5.19 2.33
N VAL A 95 -9.00 3.98 1.78
CA VAL A 95 -9.45 2.78 2.49
C VAL A 95 -8.24 1.89 2.73
N THR A 96 -8.19 1.33 3.93
CA THR A 96 -7.08 0.48 4.37
C THR A 96 -7.61 -0.76 5.05
N ASN A 97 -7.20 -1.93 4.57
CA ASN A 97 -7.63 -3.22 5.13
C ASN A 97 -6.41 -4.07 5.50
N PHE A 98 -6.51 -4.79 6.60
CA PHE A 98 -5.49 -5.72 7.09
C PHE A 98 -6.09 -7.12 7.18
N LYS A 99 -5.37 -8.11 6.66
CA LYS A 99 -5.70 -9.53 6.78
C LYS A 99 -4.76 -10.16 7.80
N TYR A 100 -5.29 -10.98 8.71
CA TYR A 100 -4.54 -11.65 9.77
C TYR A 100 -4.30 -13.10 9.40
#